data_AF-A0A832CQE1-F1
#
_entry.id   AF-A0A832CQE1-F1
#
_cell.length_a   1.000
_cell.length_b   1.000
_cell.length_c   1.000
_cell.angle_alpha   90.00
_cell.angle_beta   90.00
_cell.angle_gamma   90.00
#
_symmetry.space_group_name_H-M   'P 1'
#
loop_
_entity.id
_entity.type
_entity.pdbx_description
1 polymer ?
#
loop_
_entity_poly.entity_id
_entity_poly.type
_entity_poly.pdbx_seq_one_letter_code
_entity_poly.pdbx_strand_id
1 'polypeptide(L)' 'MPPPHPLRGTPMPNVILYTRSGCHLCHEALEVLQRHGLAPQQIDIDANPDLLARYD' A
#
# COMPACT_ATOMS: atom_id res chain seq x y z
N MET A 1 14.94 8.64 -37.21
CA MET A 1 14.99 8.68 -35.73
C MET A 1 13.57 8.87 -35.22
N PRO A 2 12.93 7.86 -34.61
CA PRO A 2 11.64 8.03 -33.96
C PRO A 2 11.78 8.83 -32.65
N PRO A 3 10.75 9.58 -32.21
CA PRO A 3 10.79 10.37 -30.97
C PRO A 3 10.69 9.50 -29.71
N PRO A 4 11.19 9.95 -28.54
CA PRO A 4 10.93 9.30 -27.25
C PRO A 4 9.51 9.63 -26.79
N HIS A 5 8.58 8.70 -27.02
CA HIS A 5 7.24 8.78 -26.46
C HIS A 5 7.32 8.75 -24.92
N PRO A 6 6.65 9.65 -24.18
CA PRO A 6 6.48 9.48 -22.75
C PRO A 6 5.61 8.23 -22.54
N LEU A 7 6.15 7.29 -21.76
CA LEU A 7 5.45 6.09 -21.33
C LEU A 7 4.08 6.49 -20.77
N ARG A 8 3.01 5.92 -21.34
CA ARG A 8 1.66 5.90 -20.77
C ARG A 8 1.79 5.65 -19.27
N GLY A 9 1.54 6.68 -18.46
CA GLY A 9 1.39 6.55 -17.02
C GLY A 9 0.16 5.70 -16.76
N THR A 10 0.33 4.38 -16.72
CA THR A 10 -0.63 3.51 -16.06
C THR A 10 -0.76 4.07 -14.65
N PRO A 11 -1.97 4.45 -14.17
CA PRO A 11 -2.11 4.94 -12.81
C PRO A 11 -1.53 3.87 -11.91
N MET A 12 -0.47 4.22 -11.18
CA MET A 12 0.08 3.34 -10.17
C MET A 12 -1.09 2.97 -9.26
N PRO A 13 -1.41 1.68 -9.09
CA PRO A 13 -2.53 1.29 -8.27
C PRO A 13 -2.31 1.88 -6.89
N ASN A 14 -3.26 2.68 -6.43
CA ASN A 14 -3.20 3.28 -5.10
C ASN A 14 -3.49 2.17 -4.09
N VAL A 15 -2.43 1.52 -3.61
CA VAL A 15 -2.54 0.44 -2.64
C VAL A 15 -2.55 1.05 -1.25
N ILE A 16 -3.60 0.78 -0.48
CA ILE A 16 -3.68 1.15 0.93
C ILE A 16 -3.48 -0.12 1.74
N LEU A 17 -2.45 -0.13 2.58
CA LEU A 17 -2.18 -1.22 3.51
C LEU A 17 -2.65 -0.79 4.90
N TYR A 18 -3.76 -1.37 5.33
CA TYR A 18 -4.25 -1.19 6.70
C TYR A 18 -3.39 -2.03 7.64
N THR A 19 -2.74 -1.37 8.60
CA THR A 19 -1.85 -1.99 9.58
C THR A 19 -2.40 -1.78 10.98
N ARG A 20 -2.00 -2.64 11.92
CA ARG A 20 -2.29 -2.45 13.35
C ARG A 20 -1.01 -2.49 14.16
N SER A 21 -0.97 -1.76 15.27
CA SER A 21 0.11 -1.84 16.24
C SER A 21 0.34 -3.28 16.71
N GLY A 22 1.56 -3.78 16.55
CA GLY A 22 1.97 -5.12 16.96
C GLY A 22 1.73 -6.25 15.96
N CYS A 23 1.31 -5.98 14.71
CA CYS A 23 1.11 -7.05 13.73
C CYS A 23 2.34 -7.25 12.83
N HIS A 24 3.08 -8.34 13.08
CA HIS A 24 4.23 -8.74 12.26
C HIS A 24 3.85 -9.01 10.79
N LEU A 25 2.65 -9.57 10.56
CA LEU A 25 2.14 -9.88 9.21
C LEU A 25 1.93 -8.62 8.35
N CYS A 26 1.59 -7.48 8.96
CA CYS A 26 1.46 -6.22 8.25
C CYS A 26 2.82 -5.76 7.67
N HIS A 27 3.91 -6.03 8.38
CA HIS A 27 5.27 -5.72 7.91
C HIS A 27 5.66 -6.61 6.73
N GLU A 28 5.42 -7.92 6.84
CA GLU A 28 5.63 -8.87 5.75
C GLU A 28 4.85 -8.49 4.49
N ALA A 29 3.57 -8.09 4.63
CA ALA A 29 2.75 -7.62 3.52
C ALA A 29 3.33 -6.37 2.84
N LEU A 30 3.83 -5.41 3.64
CA LEU A 30 4.53 -4.23 3.14
C LEU A 30 5.77 -4.62 2.32
N GLU A 31 6.59 -5.53 2.85
CA GLU A 31 7.80 -6.00 2.17
C GLU A 31 7.49 -6.73 0.87
N VAL A 32 6.43 -7.53 0.81
CA VAL A 32 5.97 -8.16 -0.43
C VAL A 32 5.54 -7.11 -1.44
N LEU A 33 4.72 -6.14 -1.05
CA LEU A 33 4.25 -5.07 -1.93
C LEU A 33 5.42 -4.25 -2.49
N GLN A 34 6.37 -3.87 -1.63
CA GLN A 34 7.58 -3.14 -2.05
C GLN A 34 8.47 -3.97 -2.98
N ARG A 35 8.62 -5.28 -2.73
CA ARG A 35 9.34 -6.20 -3.63
C ARG A 35 8.73 -6.28 -5.02
N HIS A 36 7.42 -6.07 -5.13
CA HIS A 36 6.71 -5.99 -6.41
C HIS A 36 6.73 -4.60 -7.06
N GLY A 37 7.46 -3.63 -6.49
CA GLY A 37 7.55 -2.25 -7.00
C GLY A 37 6.31 -1.40 -6.70
N LEU A 38 5.48 -1.82 -5.74
CA LEU A 38 4.33 -1.07 -5.28
C LEU A 38 4.73 -0.23 -4.07
N ALA A 39 4.19 1.00 -4.00
CA ALA A 39 4.36 1.90 -2.87
C ALA A 39 3.03 2.01 -2.10
N PRO A 40 2.70 1.05 -1.22
CA PRO A 40 1.46 1.09 -0.47
C PRO A 40 1.49 2.15 0.63
N GLN A 41 0.36 2.83 0.85
CA GLN A 41 0.18 3.74 1.96
C GLN A 41 -0.22 2.97 3.22
N GLN A 42 0.59 3.04 4.26
CA GLN A 42 0.29 2.44 5.56
C GLN A 42 -0.71 3.31 6.33
N ILE A 43 -1.84 2.73 6.72
CA ILE A 43 -2.82 3.38 7.59
C ILE A 43 -2.98 2.52 8.84
N ASP A 44 -2.65 3.10 9.99
CA ASP A 44 -2.87 2.45 11.28
C ASP A 44 -4.37 2.46 11.62
N ILE A 45 -4.97 1.28 11.77
CA ILE A 45 -6.38 1.12 12.13
C ILE A 45 -6.60 1.16 13.65
N ASP A 46 -5.55 0.99 14.45
CA ASP A 46 -5.62 1.04 15.92
C ASP A 46 -5.87 2.47 16.41
N ALA A 47 -5.27 3.46 15.75
CA ALA A 47 -5.50 4.88 15.99
C ALA A 47 -6.94 5.35 15.63
N ASN A 48 -7.70 4.56 14.88
CA ASN A 48 -9.01 4.93 14.34
C ASN A 48 -10.10 3.94 14.80
N PRO A 49 -10.90 4.28 15.83
CA PRO A 49 -11.91 3.36 16.37
C PRO A 49 -12.97 2.93 15.34
N ASP A 50 -13.26 3.76 14.33
CA ASP A 50 -14.17 3.44 13.23
C ASP A 50 -13.59 2.40 12.25
N LEU A 51 -12.28 2.47 11.97
CA LEU A 51 -11.59 1.47 11.15
C LEU A 51 -11.43 0.16 11.91
N LEU A 52 -11.10 0.24 13.20
CA LEU A 52 -11.03 -0.93 14.07
C LEU A 52 -12.35 -1.72 14.04
N ALA A 53 -13.49 -1.05 14.24
CA ALA A 53 -14.80 -1.70 14.21
C ALA A 53 -15.19 -2.33 12.86
N ARG A 54 -14.56 -1.91 11.76
CA ARG A 54 -14.84 -2.41 10.40
C ARG A 54 -13.96 -3.58 9.98
N TYR A 55 -12.80 -3.74 10.62
CA TYR A 55 -11.77 -4.73 10.27
C TYR A 55 -11.39 -5.65 11.45
N ASP A 56 -12.14 -5.63 12.55
CA ASP A 56 -12.07 -6.58 13.69
C ASP A 56 -12.55 -7.99 13.29
#